data_AF-A0A6P0SRQ6-F1
#
_entry.id   AF-A0A6P0SRQ6-F1
#
_cell.length_a   1.000
_cell.length_b   1.000
_cell.length_c   1.000
_cell.angle_alpha   90.00
_cell.angle_beta   90.00
_cell.angle_gamma   90.00
#
_symmetry.space_group_name_H-M   'P 1'
#
loop_
_entity.id
_entity.type
_entity.pdbx_description
1 polymer ?
#
loop_
_entity_poly.entity_id
_entity_poly.type
_entity_poly.pdbx_seq_one_letter_code
_entity_poly.pdbx_strand_id
1 'polypeptide(L)'
;VLTQETNPITDPGLADQITDFNQFEGDQIGLTVEVSVDDIVLEVFDSNGNGIADATLVKFNNDILGVVKETVDGQGATTLTDADFITVSDAILA
;
A
#
# COMPACT_ATOMS: atom_id res chain seq x y z
N VAL A 1 -25.29 0.13 -15.20
CA VAL A 1 -24.13 0.07 -14.30
C VAL A 1 -23.13 -0.83 -14.99
N LEU A 2 -22.03 -0.27 -15.49
CA LEU A 2 -20.90 -1.08 -15.95
C LEU A 2 -20.13 -1.43 -14.67
N THR A 3 -20.24 -2.66 -14.19
CA THR A 3 -19.30 -3.17 -13.19
C THR A 3 -17.98 -3.35 -13.92
N GLN A 4 -17.04 -2.43 -13.72
CA GLN A 4 -15.68 -2.66 -14.16
C GLN A 4 -15.15 -3.80 -13.28
N GLU A 5 -15.17 -5.02 -13.79
CA GLU A 5 -14.40 -6.12 -13.22
C GLU A 5 -12.93 -5.73 -13.37
N THR A 6 -12.38 -5.07 -12.36
CA THR A 6 -10.94 -4.85 -12.28
C THR A 6 -10.35 -6.20 -11.95
N ASN A 7 -9.59 -6.76 -12.90
CA ASN A 7 -8.76 -7.92 -12.57
C ASN A 7 -7.79 -7.49 -11.46
N PRO A 8 -7.62 -8.31 -10.40
CA PRO A 8 -6.69 -7.97 -9.33
C PRO A 8 -5.29 -7.78 -9.90
N ILE A 9 -4.62 -6.71 -9.48
CA ILE A 9 -3.21 -6.47 -9.73
C ILE A 9 -2.42 -7.44 -8.85
N THR A 10 -1.78 -8.43 -9.48
CA THR A 10 -0.93 -9.39 -8.77
C THR A 10 0.56 -9.16 -9.02
N ASP A 11 0.91 -8.21 -9.91
CA ASP A 11 2.28 -7.79 -10.19
C ASP A 11 2.54 -6.46 -9.44
N PRO A 12 3.45 -6.43 -8.45
CA PRO A 12 3.80 -5.21 -7.73
C PRO A 12 4.25 -4.05 -8.62
N GLY A 13 4.80 -4.34 -9.81
CA GLY A 13 5.25 -3.30 -10.76
C GLY A 13 4.11 -2.58 -11.48
N LEU A 14 2.88 -3.09 -11.40
CA LEU A 14 1.69 -2.48 -12.01
C LEU A 14 0.81 -1.73 -10.99
N ALA A 15 1.07 -1.90 -9.70
CA ALA A 15 0.37 -1.20 -8.63
C ALA A 15 0.91 0.23 -8.45
N ASP A 16 0.18 1.05 -7.68
CA ASP A 16 0.61 2.40 -7.35
C ASP A 16 1.94 2.37 -6.56
N GLN A 17 2.91 3.20 -6.97
CA GLN A 17 4.23 3.26 -6.34
C GLN A 17 4.34 4.51 -5.47
N ILE A 18 4.55 4.33 -4.17
CA ILE A 18 4.70 5.41 -3.20
C ILE A 18 6.18 5.42 -2.76
N THR A 19 6.92 6.47 -3.11
CA THR A 19 8.40 6.48 -3.02
C THR A 19 9.00 7.38 -1.95
N ASP A 20 8.21 8.26 -1.33
CA ASP A 20 8.69 9.29 -0.38
C ASP A 20 7.75 9.39 0.84
N PHE A 21 7.21 8.25 1.27
CA PHE A 21 6.32 8.20 2.43
C PHE A 21 7.13 8.32 3.72
N ASN A 22 6.78 9.28 4.58
CA ASN A 22 7.40 9.45 5.88
C ASN A 22 6.37 9.68 7.00
N GLN A 23 6.06 8.60 7.74
CA GLN A 23 5.16 8.66 8.90
C GLN A 23 5.61 9.65 9.99
N PHE A 24 6.92 9.93 10.11
CA PHE A 24 7.44 10.88 11.10
C PHE A 24 7.25 12.34 10.67
N GLU A 25 6.99 12.59 9.39
CA GLU A 25 6.61 13.90 8.86
C GLU A 25 5.08 14.09 8.81
N GLY A 26 4.33 13.05 9.19
CA GLY A 26 2.87 13.08 9.28
C GLY A 26 2.16 12.68 8.00
N ASP A 27 2.88 12.03 7.06
CA ASP A 27 2.26 11.48 5.87
C ASP A 27 1.24 10.39 6.20
N GLN A 28 0.20 10.31 5.39
CA GLN A 28 -0.83 9.27 5.48
C GLN A 28 -1.15 8.72 4.09
N ILE A 29 -1.45 7.43 4.02
CA ILE A 29 -1.84 6.72 2.80
C ILE A 29 -3.37 6.68 2.75
N GLY A 30 -3.93 7.25 1.69
CA GLY A 30 -5.37 7.24 1.47
C GLY A 30 -5.86 5.90 0.91
N LEU A 31 -6.84 5.30 1.58
CA LEU A 31 -7.64 4.19 1.06
C LEU A 31 -9.00 4.74 0.58
N THR A 32 -9.48 4.26 -0.56
CA THR A 32 -10.84 4.57 -1.04
C THR A 32 -11.88 3.99 -0.08
N VAL A 33 -13.06 4.62 0.01
CA VAL A 33 -14.15 4.28 0.96
C VAL A 33 -14.60 2.82 0.99
N GLU A 34 -14.28 2.03 -0.03
CA GLU A 34 -14.63 0.62 -0.15
C GLU A 34 -13.63 -0.32 0.54
N VAL A 35 -12.47 0.19 0.99
CA VAL A 35 -11.42 -0.59 1.66
C VAL A 35 -11.26 -0.12 3.11
N SER A 36 -11.54 -1.02 4.06
CA SER A 36 -11.23 -0.80 5.47
C SER A 36 -9.75 -1.06 5.74
N VAL A 37 -9.15 -0.29 6.64
CA VAL A 37 -7.78 -0.55 7.12
C VAL A 37 -7.69 -1.94 7.79
N ASP A 38 -8.75 -2.38 8.47
CA ASP A 38 -8.76 -3.70 9.10
C ASP A 38 -8.76 -4.87 8.09
N ASP A 39 -9.07 -4.60 6.82
CA ASP A 39 -9.15 -5.61 5.76
C ASP A 39 -7.90 -5.64 4.87
N ILE A 40 -6.96 -4.69 5.03
CA ILE A 40 -5.71 -4.72 4.28
C ILE A 40 -4.69 -5.69 4.89
N VAL A 41 -3.84 -6.23 4.04
CA VAL A 41 -2.71 -7.07 4.42
C VAL A 41 -1.43 -6.36 4.01
N LEU A 42 -0.49 -6.28 4.95
CA LEU A 42 0.84 -5.73 4.72
C LEU A 42 1.85 -6.88 4.54
N GLU A 43 2.59 -6.85 3.44
CA GLU A 43 3.58 -7.88 3.11
C GLU A 43 4.89 -7.23 2.65
N VAL A 44 6.02 -7.63 3.24
CA VAL A 44 7.33 -7.09 2.84
C VAL A 44 7.75 -7.61 1.46
N PHE A 45 8.41 -6.76 0.67
CA PHE A 45 8.78 -7.01 -0.71
C PHE A 45 10.17 -6.44 -1.02
N ASP A 46 10.99 -7.22 -1.72
CA ASP A 46 12.24 -6.76 -2.31
C ASP A 46 11.93 -6.15 -3.67
N SER A 47 11.87 -4.83 -3.70
CA SER A 47 11.34 -4.10 -4.83
C SER A 47 12.36 -3.76 -5.91
N ASN A 48 13.64 -3.98 -5.63
CA ASN A 48 14.74 -3.77 -6.57
C ASN A 48 15.46 -5.09 -6.95
N GLY A 49 15.10 -6.20 -6.32
CA GLY A 49 15.57 -7.55 -6.64
C GLY A 49 16.98 -7.85 -6.15
N ASN A 50 17.48 -7.14 -5.13
CA ASN A 50 18.82 -7.33 -4.59
C ASN A 50 18.92 -8.40 -3.48
N GLY A 51 17.81 -9.04 -3.12
CA GLY A 51 17.69 -10.05 -2.08
C GLY A 51 17.34 -9.49 -0.69
N ILE A 52 17.07 -8.18 -0.57
CA ILE A 52 16.73 -7.51 0.69
C ILE A 52 15.40 -6.81 0.50
N ALA A 53 14.42 -7.12 1.36
CA ALA A 53 13.14 -6.42 1.35
C ALA A 53 13.34 -4.94 1.70
N ASP A 54 12.81 -4.07 0.86
CA ASP A 54 12.94 -2.61 0.97
C ASP A 54 11.59 -1.89 0.81
N ALA A 55 10.50 -2.63 0.64
CA ALA A 55 9.16 -2.07 0.46
C ALA A 55 8.09 -2.91 1.18
N THR A 56 6.92 -2.32 1.36
CA THR A 56 5.71 -3.01 1.83
C THR A 56 4.63 -2.97 0.74
N LEU A 57 4.08 -4.13 0.41
CA LEU A 57 2.86 -4.26 -0.39
C LEU A 57 1.65 -4.01 0.50
N VAL A 58 0.74 -3.18 0.02
CA VAL A 58 -0.59 -2.99 0.61
C VAL A 58 -1.57 -3.80 -0.22
N LYS A 59 -2.21 -4.80 0.38
CA LYS A 59 -3.03 -5.78 -0.34
C LYS A 59 -4.45 -5.83 0.20
N PHE A 60 -5.42 -6.08 -0.67
CA PHE A 60 -6.81 -6.32 -0.29
C PHE A 60 -7.39 -7.41 -1.20
N ASN A 61 -7.98 -8.47 -0.64
CA ASN A 61 -8.53 -9.59 -1.41
C ASN A 61 -7.57 -10.16 -2.49
N ASN A 62 -6.28 -10.25 -2.18
CA ASN A 62 -5.22 -10.73 -3.07
C ASN A 62 -4.89 -9.79 -4.25
N ASP A 63 -5.51 -8.60 -4.29
CA ASP A 63 -5.13 -7.47 -5.13
C ASP A 63 -4.03 -6.65 -4.43
N ILE A 64 -3.05 -6.17 -5.19
CA ILE A 64 -2.00 -5.25 -4.71
C ILE A 64 -2.47 -3.84 -5.02
N LEU A 65 -2.87 -3.14 -3.96
CA LEU A 65 -3.33 -1.75 -4.05
C LEU A 65 -2.14 -0.80 -4.26
N GLY A 66 -1.01 -1.08 -3.63
CA GLY A 66 0.18 -0.24 -3.75
C GLY A 66 1.45 -0.88 -3.20
N VAL A 67 2.57 -0.28 -3.59
CA VAL A 67 3.92 -0.59 -3.11
C VAL A 67 4.49 0.66 -2.46
N VAL A 68 4.70 0.60 -1.14
CA VAL A 68 5.31 1.70 -0.38
C VAL A 68 6.78 1.37 -0.20
N LYS A 69 7.66 2.22 -0.75
CA LYS A 69 9.11 2.02 -0.71
C LYS A 69 9.67 2.51 0.62
N GLU A 70 10.82 1.94 0.99
CA GLU A 70 11.62 2.29 2.16
C GLU A 70 10.89 2.09 3.50
N THR A 71 9.89 1.21 3.54
CA THR A 71 9.07 0.91 4.74
C THR A 71 9.40 -0.42 5.40
N VAL A 72 10.65 -0.86 5.33
CA VAL A 72 11.12 -2.10 5.99
C VAL A 72 12.23 -1.76 6.97
N ASP A 73 12.10 -2.22 8.21
CA ASP A 73 13.09 -1.99 9.25
C ASP A 73 14.32 -2.90 9.11
N GLY A 74 15.34 -2.66 9.93
CA GLY A 74 16.56 -3.48 9.93
C GLY A 74 16.38 -4.94 10.38
N GLN A 75 15.17 -5.34 10.80
CA GLN A 75 14.82 -6.72 11.14
C GLN A 75 14.02 -7.41 10.03
N GLY A 76 13.67 -6.69 8.95
CA GLY A 76 12.90 -7.21 7.83
C GLY A 76 11.40 -7.16 8.05
N ALA A 77 10.90 -6.36 9.01
CA ALA A 77 9.48 -6.14 9.23
C ALA A 77 9.02 -4.82 8.58
N THR A 78 7.75 -4.76 8.18
CA THR A 78 7.15 -3.49 7.73
C THR A 78 7.15 -2.47 8.87
N THR A 79 7.46 -1.21 8.55
CA THR A 79 7.32 -0.09 9.48
C THR A 79 5.91 0.51 9.46
N LEU A 80 5.14 0.22 8.41
CA LEU A 80 3.73 0.63 8.29
C LEU A 80 2.85 -0.07 9.34
N THR A 81 1.86 0.68 9.80
CA THR A 81 0.85 0.31 10.78
C THR A 81 -0.51 0.84 10.33
N ASP A 82 -1.58 0.36 10.96
CA ASP A 82 -2.95 0.83 10.67
C ASP A 82 -3.11 2.35 10.84
N ALA A 83 -2.27 3.00 11.68
CA ALA A 83 -2.31 4.45 11.90
C ALA A 83 -1.81 5.27 10.71
N ASP A 84 -1.07 4.64 9.78
CA ASP A 84 -0.53 5.28 8.58
C ASP A 84 -1.58 5.39 7.47
N PHE A 85 -2.75 4.76 7.64
CA PHE A 85 -3.82 4.73 6.66
C PHE A 85 -5.01 5.58 7.09
N ILE A 86 -5.63 6.24 6.11
CA ILE A 86 -6.89 6.95 6.30
C ILE A 86 -7.87 6.58 5.20
N THR A 87 -9.15 6.46 5.55
CA THR A 87 -10.20 6.37 4.53
C THR A 87 -10.46 7.77 3.96
N VAL A 88 -10.22 7.93 2.67
CA VAL A 88 -10.49 9.16 1.93
C VAL A 88 -11.80 8.98 1.16
N SER A 89 -12.74 9.89 1.37
CA SER A 89 -13.96 9.96 0.55
C SER A 89 -13.72 10.83 -0.69
N ASP A 90 -14.42 10.52 -1.79
CA ASP A 90 -14.32 11.21 -3.09
C ASP A 90 -14.36 12.75 -2.99
N ALA A 91 -14.96 13.29 -1.93
CA ALA A 91 -15.02 14.74 -1.69
C ALA A 91 -13.66 15.42 -1.49
N ILE A 92 -12.58 14.67 -1.24
CA ILE A 92 -11.23 15.22 -1.01
C ILE A 92 -10.37 15.23 -2.30
N LEU A 93 -10.83 14.54 -3.36
CA LEU A 93 -10.10 14.43 -4.64
C LEU A 93 -10.65 15.35 -5.76
N ALA A 94 -11.62 16.22 -5.44
CA ALA A 94 -12.32 17.11 -6.38
C ALA A 94 -11.72 18.52 -6.49
#